data_AF-A0A1F8H333-F1
#
_entry.id   AF-A0A1F8H333-F1
#
_cell.length_a   1.000
_cell.length_b   1.000
_cell.length_c   1.000
_cell.angle_alpha   90.00
_cell.angle_beta   90.00
_cell.angle_gamma   90.00
#
_symmetry.space_group_name_H-M   'P 1'
#
loop_
_entity.id
_entity.type
_entity.pdbx_description
1 polymer ?
#
loop_
_entity_poly.entity_id
_entity_poly.type
_entity_poly.pdbx_seq_one_letter_code
_entity_poly.pdbx_strand_id
1 'polypeptide(L)'
;KDLIGVLDRNVKEFGSGLEDTSFIYQLANGIIEHLSEIDQIIEKAAPQWPLDQIAVVDRNVLRVGLYELLFGNREEVPPKVAINEAIELAKSFSGESSGKFVNGVLGTVYREIGEPGKDDAPPAKEKEAGAKSSEEATKE
;
A
#
# COMPACT_ATOMS: atom_id res chain seq x y z
N LYS A 1 -1.61 22.04 -12.71
CA LYS A 1 -2.94 21.49 -12.39
C LYS A 1 -3.35 22.07 -11.05
N ASP A 2 -4.58 22.51 -10.89
CA ASP A 2 -5.08 23.06 -9.62
C ASP A 2 -5.36 21.91 -8.65
N LEU A 3 -4.38 21.61 -7.78
CA LEU A 3 -4.49 20.52 -6.80
C LEU A 3 -5.53 20.87 -5.73
N ILE A 4 -5.47 22.09 -5.21
CA ILE A 4 -6.36 22.56 -4.13
C ILE A 4 -7.81 22.49 -4.59
N GLY A 5 -8.14 23.02 -5.78
CA GLY A 5 -9.50 22.98 -6.30
C GLY A 5 -10.02 21.55 -6.55
N VAL A 6 -9.14 20.59 -6.88
CA VAL A 6 -9.52 19.17 -6.99
C VAL A 6 -9.81 18.56 -5.62
N LEU A 7 -8.97 18.85 -4.63
CA LEU A 7 -9.14 18.35 -3.27
C LEU A 7 -10.38 18.94 -2.62
N ASP A 8 -10.62 20.25 -2.72
CA ASP A 8 -11.81 20.93 -2.21
C ASP A 8 -13.10 20.27 -2.74
N ARG A 9 -13.13 19.99 -4.06
CA ARG A 9 -14.28 19.31 -4.68
C ARG A 9 -14.48 17.92 -4.10
N ASN A 10 -13.41 17.13 -4.02
CA ASN A 10 -13.51 15.75 -3.53
C ASN A 10 -13.87 15.70 -2.03
N VAL A 11 -13.31 16.58 -1.20
CA VAL A 11 -13.65 16.68 0.22
C VAL A 11 -15.12 17.07 0.40
N LYS A 12 -15.63 17.99 -0.42
CA LYS A 12 -17.05 18.36 -0.39
C LYS A 12 -17.98 17.20 -0.79
N GLU A 13 -17.58 16.41 -1.79
CA GLU A 13 -18.40 15.32 -2.32
C GLU A 13 -18.36 14.05 -1.45
N PHE A 14 -17.18 13.70 -0.90
CA PHE A 14 -16.94 12.41 -0.25
C PHE A 14 -16.53 12.52 1.22
N GLY A 15 -16.13 13.71 1.69
CA GLY A 15 -15.62 13.97 3.04
C GLY A 15 -16.69 14.46 4.02
N SER A 16 -17.98 14.31 3.72
CA SER A 16 -19.05 14.74 4.63
C SER A 16 -18.96 13.96 5.95
N GLY A 17 -18.55 14.65 7.02
CA GLY A 17 -18.34 14.05 8.35
C GLY A 17 -16.89 14.02 8.82
N LEU A 18 -15.94 14.46 8.00
CA LEU A 18 -14.56 14.67 8.44
C LEU A 18 -14.44 16.01 9.19
N GLU A 19 -14.00 15.96 10.45
CA GLU A 19 -13.78 17.16 11.27
C GLU A 19 -12.45 17.85 10.94
N ASP A 20 -11.43 17.06 10.59
CA ASP A 20 -10.13 17.54 10.13
C ASP A 20 -9.82 16.97 8.75
N THR A 21 -9.48 17.86 7.82
CA THR A 21 -9.13 17.53 6.43
C THR A 21 -7.67 17.84 6.12
N SER A 22 -6.91 18.41 7.07
CA SER A 22 -5.52 18.83 6.88
C SER A 22 -4.62 17.69 6.40
N PHE A 23 -4.82 16.48 6.94
CA PHE A 23 -4.12 15.26 6.54
C PHE A 23 -4.26 14.97 5.03
N ILE A 24 -5.45 15.17 4.45
CA ILE A 24 -5.70 14.93 3.01
C ILE A 24 -4.81 15.84 2.15
N TYR A 25 -4.74 17.13 2.52
CA TYR A 25 -3.91 18.10 1.80
C TYR A 25 -2.42 17.83 2.00
N GLN A 26 -1.99 17.48 3.21
CA GLN A 26 -0.60 17.15 3.49
C GLN A 26 -0.15 15.92 2.70
N LEU A 27 -0.95 14.85 2.72
CA LEU A 27 -0.70 13.63 1.97
C LEU A 27 -0.61 13.90 0.46
N ALA A 28 -1.61 14.59 -0.10
CA ALA A 28 -1.65 14.86 -1.52
C ALA A 28 -0.51 15.78 -1.98
N ASN A 29 -0.16 16.81 -1.21
CA ASN A 29 0.97 17.68 -1.53
C ASN A 29 2.29 16.90 -1.45
N GLY A 30 2.52 16.15 -0.38
CA GLY A 30 3.75 15.38 -0.21
C GLY A 30 3.96 14.35 -1.32
N ILE A 31 2.90 13.66 -1.76
CA ILE A 31 2.98 12.75 -2.91
C ILE A 31 3.40 13.50 -4.18
N ILE A 32 2.86 14.70 -4.43
CA ILE A 32 3.20 15.48 -5.62
C ILE A 32 4.63 16.01 -5.55
N GLU A 33 5.10 16.44 -4.37
CA GLU A 33 6.47 16.89 -4.14
C GLU A 33 7.49 15.78 -4.36
N HIS A 34 7.19 14.55 -3.93
CA HIS A 34 8.05 13.38 -4.07
C HIS A 34 7.74 12.50 -5.28
N LEU A 35 6.86 12.93 -6.18
CA LEU A 35 6.30 12.09 -7.24
C LEU A 35 7.38 11.41 -8.11
N SER A 36 8.40 12.18 -8.52
CA SER A 36 9.47 11.66 -9.38
C SER A 36 10.34 10.62 -8.66
N GLU A 37 10.56 10.79 -7.36
CA GLU A 37 11.35 9.85 -6.55
C GLU A 37 10.57 8.56 -6.32
N ILE A 38 9.28 8.69 -5.98
CA ILE A 38 8.35 7.56 -5.82
C ILE A 38 8.25 6.76 -7.12
N ASP A 39 8.07 7.43 -8.26
CA ASP A 39 7.96 6.76 -9.57
C ASP A 39 9.24 5.96 -9.91
N GLN A 40 10.42 6.52 -9.62
CA GLN A 40 11.69 5.80 -9.79
C GLN A 40 11.82 4.58 -8.87
N ILE A 41 11.30 4.66 -7.65
CA ILE A 41 11.28 3.54 -6.71
C ILE A 41 10.35 2.43 -7.22
N ILE A 42 9.17 2.79 -7.75
CA ILE A 42 8.25 1.82 -8.38
C ILE A 42 8.96 1.09 -9.52
N GLU A 43 9.63 1.81 -10.42
CA GLU A 43 10.33 1.20 -11.56
C GLU A 43 11.44 0.23 -11.12
N LYS A 44 12.19 0.57 -10.07
CA LYS A 44 13.22 -0.31 -9.51
C LYS A 44 12.64 -1.56 -8.84
N ALA A 45 11.54 -1.40 -8.11
CA ALA A 45 10.89 -2.49 -7.39
C ALA A 45 10.04 -3.39 -8.30
N ALA A 46 9.62 -2.89 -9.48
CA ALA A 46 8.83 -3.61 -10.47
C ALA A 46 9.46 -3.53 -11.88
N PRO A 47 10.69 -4.03 -12.09
CA PRO A 47 11.44 -3.82 -13.34
C PRO A 47 10.80 -4.48 -14.58
N GLN A 48 9.89 -5.44 -14.38
CA GLN A 48 9.14 -6.08 -15.47
C GLN A 48 7.89 -5.30 -15.90
N TRP A 49 7.53 -4.24 -15.15
CA TRP A 49 6.31 -3.46 -15.37
C TRP A 49 6.66 -1.98 -15.49
N PRO A 50 6.87 -1.49 -16.73
CA PRO A 50 7.02 -0.07 -16.98
C PRO A 50 5.89 0.73 -16.34
N LEU A 51 6.22 1.89 -15.76
CA LEU A 51 5.28 2.68 -14.96
C LEU A 51 3.99 3.06 -15.72
N ASP A 52 4.10 3.28 -17.02
CA ASP A 52 2.99 3.61 -17.92
C ASP A 52 2.09 2.40 -18.23
N GLN A 53 2.59 1.18 -18.07
CA GLN A 53 1.87 -0.08 -18.26
C GLN A 53 1.17 -0.55 -16.98
N ILE A 54 1.54 -0.01 -15.82
CA ILE A 54 0.83 -0.27 -14.57
C ILE A 54 -0.56 0.36 -14.64
N ALA A 55 -1.58 -0.38 -14.21
CA ALA A 55 -2.95 0.11 -14.11
C ALA A 55 -2.99 1.42 -13.32
N VAL A 56 -3.79 2.39 -13.79
CA VAL A 56 -3.78 3.75 -13.23
C VAL A 56 -4.11 3.75 -11.74
N VAL A 57 -5.04 2.89 -11.31
CA VAL A 57 -5.40 2.70 -9.91
C VAL A 57 -4.21 2.16 -9.13
N ASP A 58 -3.65 1.02 -9.53
CA ASP A 58 -2.51 0.37 -8.86
C ASP A 58 -1.31 1.31 -8.75
N ARG A 59 -0.98 2.05 -9.80
CA ARG A 59 0.11 3.04 -9.78
C ARG A 59 -0.15 4.13 -8.73
N ASN A 60 -1.37 4.64 -8.62
CA ASN A 60 -1.69 5.67 -7.63
C ASN A 60 -1.74 5.10 -6.21
N VAL A 61 -2.20 3.85 -6.02
CA VAL A 61 -2.13 3.15 -4.73
C VAL A 61 -0.67 2.95 -4.30
N LEU A 62 0.20 2.53 -5.23
CA LEU A 62 1.64 2.44 -4.97
C LEU A 62 2.24 3.79 -4.57
N ARG A 63 1.84 4.88 -5.23
CA ARG A 63 2.32 6.22 -4.89
C ARG A 63 1.93 6.64 -3.48
N VAL A 64 0.68 6.40 -3.08
CA VAL A 64 0.22 6.67 -1.71
C VAL A 64 0.98 5.81 -0.70
N GLY A 65 1.01 4.49 -0.92
CA GLY A 65 1.64 3.55 0.02
C GLY A 65 3.15 3.77 0.16
N LEU A 66 3.86 4.06 -0.94
CA LEU A 66 5.29 4.39 -0.88
C LEU A 66 5.55 5.73 -0.23
N TYR A 67 4.71 6.74 -0.46
CA TYR A 67 4.86 8.01 0.22
C TYR A 67 4.74 7.84 1.73
N GLU A 68 3.68 7.17 2.19
CA GLU A 68 3.49 6.92 3.62
C GLU A 68 4.63 6.08 4.22
N LEU A 69 5.12 5.09 3.47
CA LEU A 69 6.21 4.22 3.93
C LEU A 69 7.55 4.96 4.09
N LEU A 70 7.86 5.88 3.17
CA LEU A 70 9.18 6.50 3.05
C LEU A 70 9.26 7.89 3.69
N PHE A 71 8.17 8.66 3.63
CA PHE A 71 8.13 10.06 4.04
C PHE A 71 7.05 10.34 5.10
N GLY A 72 6.13 9.40 5.34
CA GLY A 72 5.06 9.54 6.31
C GLY A 72 5.54 9.56 7.77
N ASN A 73 4.72 10.15 8.65
CA ASN A 73 4.96 10.10 10.09
C ASN A 73 4.61 8.71 10.65
N ARG A 74 5.63 7.95 11.05
CA ARG A 74 5.48 6.56 11.52
C ARG A 74 4.76 6.44 12.87
N GLU A 75 4.71 7.51 13.65
CA GLU A 75 3.95 7.55 14.90
C GLU A 75 2.44 7.68 14.64
N GLU A 76 2.07 8.31 13.52
CA GLU A 76 0.67 8.41 13.08
C GLU A 76 0.24 7.15 12.32
N VAL A 77 1.05 6.69 11.37
CA VAL A 77 0.76 5.50 10.55
C VAL A 77 1.97 4.56 10.54
N PRO A 78 1.91 3.43 11.27
CA PRO A 78 2.99 2.45 11.27
C PRO A 78 3.23 1.86 9.87
N PRO A 79 4.48 1.57 9.47
CA PRO A 79 4.82 1.06 8.13
C PRO A 79 3.99 -0.14 7.66
N LYS A 80 3.75 -1.12 8.54
CA LYS A 80 2.94 -2.31 8.22
C LYS A 80 1.47 -1.99 7.99
N VAL A 81 0.94 -0.98 8.69
CA VAL A 81 -0.43 -0.50 8.50
C VAL A 81 -0.56 0.15 7.13
N ALA A 82 0.33 1.09 6.78
CA ALA A 82 0.35 1.71 5.45
C ALA A 82 0.41 0.68 4.31
N ILE A 83 1.25 -0.35 4.45
CA ILE A 83 1.35 -1.44 3.48
C ILE A 83 0.04 -2.22 3.37
N ASN A 84 -0.56 -2.61 4.50
CA ASN A 84 -1.81 -3.36 4.51
C ASN A 84 -2.96 -2.56 3.89
N GLU A 85 -3.11 -1.28 4.23
CA GLU A 85 -4.17 -0.43 3.68
C GLU A 85 -4.01 -0.23 2.17
N ALA A 86 -2.78 -0.04 1.69
CA ALA A 86 -2.51 0.01 0.25
C ALA A 86 -2.89 -1.29 -0.47
N ILE A 87 -2.64 -2.46 0.13
CA ILE A 87 -3.03 -3.76 -0.44
C ILE A 87 -4.56 -3.89 -0.51
N GLU A 88 -5.27 -3.53 0.56
CA GLU A 88 -6.73 -3.61 0.60
C GLU A 88 -7.40 -2.61 -0.35
N LEU A 89 -6.82 -1.40 -0.52
CA LEU A 89 -7.24 -0.45 -1.56
C LEU A 89 -7.07 -1.05 -2.95
N ALA A 90 -5.92 -1.64 -3.27
CA ALA A 90 -5.69 -2.27 -4.57
C ALA A 90 -6.67 -3.42 -4.84
N LYS A 91 -6.96 -4.26 -3.84
CA LYS A 91 -7.97 -5.31 -3.97
C LYS A 91 -9.36 -4.75 -4.23
N SER A 92 -9.75 -3.73 -3.49
CA SER A 92 -11.09 -3.14 -3.56
C SER A 92 -11.35 -2.47 -4.92
N PHE A 93 -10.35 -1.82 -5.51
CA PHE A 93 -10.52 -1.07 -6.75
C PHE A 93 -10.01 -1.78 -8.02
N SER A 94 -9.18 -2.82 -7.91
CA SER A 94 -8.57 -3.50 -9.07
C SER A 94 -8.45 -5.02 -8.92
N GLY A 95 -8.93 -5.59 -7.81
CA GLY A 95 -9.07 -7.04 -7.61
C GLY A 95 -7.85 -7.72 -7.00
N GLU A 96 -7.98 -9.03 -6.77
CA GLU A 96 -7.01 -9.81 -5.99
C GLU A 96 -5.59 -9.86 -6.58
N SER A 97 -5.48 -9.85 -7.92
CA SER A 97 -4.18 -9.80 -8.60
C SER A 97 -3.44 -8.50 -8.31
N SER A 98 -4.16 -7.38 -8.24
CA SER A 98 -3.59 -6.06 -7.93
C SER A 98 -3.14 -5.98 -6.48
N GLY A 99 -3.91 -6.54 -5.54
CA GLY A 99 -3.47 -6.68 -4.15
C GLY A 99 -2.14 -7.44 -4.01
N LYS A 100 -1.97 -8.55 -4.74
CA LYS A 100 -0.72 -9.33 -4.75
C LYS A 100 0.45 -8.55 -5.37
N PHE A 101 0.19 -7.82 -6.46
CA PHE A 101 1.18 -6.98 -7.12
C PHE A 101 1.67 -5.85 -6.18
N VAL A 102 0.75 -5.08 -5.60
CA VAL A 102 1.06 -3.99 -4.66
C VAL A 102 1.83 -4.49 -3.44
N ASN A 103 1.41 -5.63 -2.87
CA ASN A 103 2.14 -6.28 -1.78
C ASN A 103 3.59 -6.63 -2.17
N GLY A 104 3.80 -7.15 -3.38
CA GLY A 104 5.13 -7.51 -3.88
C GLY A 104 6.06 -6.29 -3.99
N VAL A 105 5.54 -5.18 -4.52
CA VAL A 105 6.31 -3.93 -4.68
C VAL A 105 6.61 -3.29 -3.33
N LEU A 106 5.59 -3.01 -2.52
CA LEU A 106 5.77 -2.38 -1.20
C LEU A 106 6.61 -3.24 -0.26
N GLY A 107 6.43 -4.56 -0.29
CA GLY A 107 7.22 -5.50 0.50
C GLY A 107 8.70 -5.53 0.10
N THR A 108 9.01 -5.32 -1.18
CA THR A 108 10.40 -5.19 -1.64
C THR A 108 11.05 -3.95 -1.05
N VAL A 109 10.40 -2.79 -1.17
CA VAL A 109 10.90 -1.52 -0.61
C VAL A 109 11.01 -1.58 0.91
N TYR A 110 10.03 -2.14 1.60
CA TYR A 110 10.04 -2.30 3.06
C TYR A 110 11.26 -3.09 3.57
N ARG A 111 11.68 -4.13 2.84
CA ARG A 111 12.89 -4.90 3.17
C ARG A 111 14.17 -4.11 2.90
N GLU A 112 14.22 -3.36 1.80
CA GLU A 112 15.39 -2.54 1.45
C GLU A 112 15.68 -1.44 2.47
N ILE A 113 14.63 -0.88 3.09
CA ILE A 113 14.77 0.13 4.15
C ILE A 113 14.99 -0.44 5.56
N GLY A 114 15.18 -1.76 5.69
CA GLY A 114 15.51 -2.41 6.96
C GLY A 114 14.32 -2.80 7.85
N GLU A 115 13.11 -2.93 7.28
CA GLU A 115 11.90 -3.40 7.97
C GLU A 115 11.55 -2.62 9.27
N PRO A 116 11.38 -1.28 9.22
CA PRO A 116 11.08 -0.47 10.40
C PRO A 116 9.76 -0.88 11.07
N GLY A 117 9.75 -1.00 12.40
CA GLY A 117 8.58 -1.45 13.16
C GLY A 117 8.33 -2.96 13.08
N LYS A 118 9.36 -3.75 12.74
CA LYS A 118 9.27 -5.21 12.73
C LYS A 118 8.89 -5.79 14.10
N ASP A 119 9.48 -5.23 15.15
CA ASP A 119 9.35 -5.69 16.54
C ASP A 119 8.11 -5.13 17.25
N ASP A 120 7.48 -4.08 16.68
CA ASP A 120 6.29 -3.41 17.25
C ASP A 120 4.96 -4.04 16.78
N ALA A 121 5.02 -5.07 15.93
CA ALA A 121 3.81 -5.75 15.47
C ALA A 121 3.29 -6.77 16.51
N PRO A 122 1.96 -6.90 16.67
CA PRO A 122 1.40 -8.06 17.34
C PRO A 122 1.92 -9.34 16.66
N PRO A 123 2.13 -10.43 17.41
CA PRO A 123 2.64 -11.68 16.84
C PRO A 123 1.78 -12.07 15.64
N ALA A 124 2.43 -12.31 14.50
CA ALA A 124 1.79 -12.72 13.27
C ALA A 124 0.87 -13.93 13.56
N LYS A 125 -0.39 -13.86 13.13
CA LYS A 125 -1.26 -15.03 13.11
C LYS A 125 -0.52 -16.14 12.39
N GLU A 126 -0.22 -17.21 13.11
CA GLU A 126 0.40 -18.41 12.57
C GLU A 126 -0.38 -18.81 11.32
N LYS A 127 0.34 -18.99 10.21
CA LYS A 127 -0.21 -19.62 9.02
C LYS A 127 -0.70 -21.00 9.47
N GLU A 128 -2.01 -21.23 9.46
CA GLU A 128 -2.59 -22.56 9.59
C GLU A 128 -1.98 -23.43 8.48
N ALA A 129 -0.97 -24.21 8.87
CA ALA A 129 -0.37 -25.24 8.05
C ALA A 129 -1.39 -26.38 7.94
N GLY A 130 -1.67 -26.78 6.71
CA GLY A 130 -2.75 -27.68 6.35
C GLY A 130 -2.82 -28.97 7.17
N ALA A 131 -4.03 -29.25 7.67
CA ALA A 131 -4.46 -30.60 7.97
C ALA A 131 -4.75 -31.33 6.64
N LYS A 132 -3.73 -31.95 6.04
CA LYS A 132 -3.95 -33.13 5.19
C LYS A 132 -4.04 -34.32 6.13
N SER A 133 -5.27 -34.70 6.47
CA SER A 133 -5.56 -35.99 7.10
C SER A 133 -5.16 -37.09 6.11
N SER A 134 -4.14 -37.84 6.49
CA SER A 134 -3.83 -39.18 6.01
C SER A 134 -4.89 -40.14 6.54
N GLU A 135 -5.80 -40.59 5.68
CA GLU A 135 -6.57 -41.83 5.92
C GLU A 135 -5.79 -43.01 5.30
N GLU A 136 -5.10 -43.70 6.20
CA GLU A 136 -4.97 -45.15 6.35
C GLU A 136 -4.93 -46.02 5.08
N ALA A 137 -3.72 -46.50 4.78
CA ALA A 137 -3.53 -47.86 4.32
C ALA A 137 -3.76 -48.82 5.49
N THR A 138 -4.74 -49.74 5.39
CA THR A 138 -4.60 -51.20 5.61
C THR A 138 -5.96 -51.85 5.82
N LYS A 139 -6.37 -52.73 4.88
CA LYS A 139 -6.65 -54.15 5.16
C LYS A 139 -7.08 -54.88 3.89
N GLU A 140 -6.38 -56.00 3.67
CA GLU A 140 -6.81 -57.30 3.14
C GLU A 140 -7.82 -57.37 1.99
#